data_AF-A0AA95K3Z2-F1
#
_entry.id   AF-A0AA95K3Z2-F1
#
_cell.length_a   1.000
_cell.length_b   1.000
_cell.length_c   1.000
_cell.angle_alpha   90.00
_cell.angle_beta   90.00
_cell.angle_gamma   90.00
#
_symmetry.space_group_name_H-M   'P 1'
#
loop_
_entity.id
_entity.type
_entity.pdbx_description
1 polymer ?
#
loop_
_entity_poly.entity_id
_entity_poly.type
_entity_poly.pdbx_seq_one_letter_code
_entity_poly.pdbx_strand_id
1 'polypeptide(L)'
;MEKNLSSEIEHYQKLNAELSKGFELSELKNEFINFWEKWTTIHLAQLKEIIIISYPNTHNFIEIKQLNDQFMHKRTGMISAFLQGIKKKPSLKNEVTLLKHILTEHDEKFTAILTQILTRLLTELNKLNAYRKATNAYLYSQYTLGG
;
A
#
# COMPACT_ATOMS: atom_id res chain seq x y z
N MET A 1 1.14 1.45 -20.43
CA MET A 1 1.77 1.15 -19.13
C MET A 1 0.83 1.49 -17.96
N GLU A 2 0.10 2.61 -18.03
CA GLU A 2 -0.89 3.06 -17.02
C GLU A 2 -2.06 2.10 -16.74
N LYS A 3 -2.52 1.35 -17.75
CA LYS A 3 -3.70 0.44 -17.62
C LYS A 3 -3.56 -0.63 -16.54
N ASN A 4 -2.35 -0.95 -16.11
CA ASN A 4 -2.12 -2.10 -15.27
C ASN A 4 -2.00 -1.77 -13.79
N LEU A 5 -1.30 -0.70 -13.37
CA LEU A 5 -1.27 -0.22 -11.96
C LEU A 5 -2.65 0.22 -11.43
N SER A 6 -3.55 0.61 -12.34
CA SER A 6 -4.97 0.82 -12.02
C SER A 6 -5.62 -0.44 -11.42
N SER A 7 -5.25 -1.62 -11.92
CA SER A 7 -5.87 -2.89 -11.52
C SER A 7 -5.54 -3.28 -10.08
N GLU A 8 -4.31 -3.05 -9.60
CA GLU A 8 -3.94 -3.37 -8.21
C GLU A 8 -4.54 -2.35 -7.22
N ILE A 9 -4.68 -1.08 -7.61
CA ILE A 9 -5.42 -0.08 -6.83
C ILE A 9 -6.90 -0.46 -6.76
N GLU A 10 -7.50 -0.90 -7.87
CA GLU A 10 -8.87 -1.41 -7.91
C GLU A 10 -9.03 -2.66 -7.03
N HIS A 11 -8.06 -3.58 -7.02
CA HIS A 11 -8.05 -4.73 -6.11
C HIS A 11 -8.03 -4.29 -4.64
N TYR A 12 -7.23 -3.29 -4.30
CA TYR A 12 -7.20 -2.75 -2.94
C TYR A 12 -8.51 -2.06 -2.56
N GLN A 13 -9.14 -1.35 -3.49
CA GLN A 13 -10.45 -0.73 -3.26
C GLN A 13 -11.55 -1.78 -3.05
N LYS A 14 -11.56 -2.86 -3.85
CA LYS A 14 -12.48 -3.99 -3.67
C LYS A 14 -12.29 -4.67 -2.31
N LEU A 15 -11.04 -4.92 -1.91
CA LEU A 15 -10.72 -5.46 -0.59
C LEU A 15 -11.33 -4.62 0.55
N ASN A 16 -11.13 -3.30 0.52
CA ASN A 16 -11.68 -2.44 1.55
C ASN A 16 -13.21 -2.39 1.54
N ALA A 17 -13.83 -2.40 0.35
CA ALA A 17 -15.27 -2.44 0.23
C ALA A 17 -15.86 -3.73 0.81
N GLU A 18 -15.21 -4.88 0.59
CA GLU A 18 -15.62 -6.16 1.18
C GLU A 18 -15.48 -6.16 2.70
N LEU A 19 -14.31 -5.79 3.22
CA LEU A 19 -14.05 -5.79 4.66
C LEU A 19 -14.91 -4.80 5.44
N SER A 20 -15.28 -3.67 4.83
CA SER A 20 -16.16 -2.67 5.46
C SER A 20 -17.54 -3.25 5.84
N LYS A 21 -18.00 -4.28 5.13
CA LYS A 21 -19.27 -4.97 5.43
C LYS A 21 -19.22 -5.70 6.77
N GLY A 22 -18.03 -6.06 7.25
CA GLY A 22 -17.83 -6.67 8.56
C GLY A 22 -18.33 -5.81 9.73
N PHE A 23 -18.50 -4.50 9.51
CA PHE A 23 -19.00 -3.56 10.53
C PHE A 23 -20.51 -3.32 10.47
N GLU A 24 -21.24 -3.92 9.52
CA GLU A 24 -22.64 -3.58 9.26
C GLU A 24 -23.57 -3.82 10.45
N LEU A 25 -23.27 -4.83 11.25
CA LEU A 25 -24.05 -5.23 12.43
C LEU A 25 -23.45 -4.70 13.75
N SER A 26 -22.38 -3.91 13.69
CA SER A 26 -21.72 -3.36 14.88
C SER A 26 -22.57 -2.28 15.53
N GLU A 27 -22.56 -2.23 16.88
CA GLU A 27 -23.15 -1.12 17.64
C GLU A 27 -22.42 0.22 17.38
N LEU A 28 -21.18 0.15 16.87
CA LEU A 28 -20.32 1.28 16.51
C LEU A 28 -20.19 1.44 15.00
N LYS A 29 -21.16 0.97 14.21
CA LYS A 29 -21.11 0.98 12.74
C LYS A 29 -20.61 2.29 12.15
N ASN A 30 -21.15 3.43 12.62
CA ASN A 30 -20.79 4.74 12.08
C ASN A 30 -19.34 5.12 12.41
N GLU A 31 -18.90 4.84 13.63
CA GLU A 31 -17.53 5.04 14.06
C GLU A 31 -16.57 4.15 13.26
N PHE A 32 -16.93 2.89 13.03
CA PHE A 32 -16.17 1.97 12.20
C PHE A 32 -16.07 2.45 10.76
N ILE A 33 -17.17 2.88 10.14
CA ILE A 33 -17.16 3.42 8.78
C ILE A 33 -16.23 4.64 8.69
N ASN A 34 -16.37 5.59 9.61
CA ASN A 34 -15.50 6.78 9.67
C ASN A 34 -14.01 6.41 9.88
N PHE A 35 -13.73 5.41 10.72
CA PHE A 35 -12.38 4.87 10.89
C PHE A 35 -11.88 4.24 9.58
N TRP A 36 -12.72 3.45 8.92
CA TRP A 36 -12.37 2.68 7.72
C TRP A 36 -12.13 3.56 6.49
N GLU A 37 -12.85 4.66 6.35
CA GLU A 37 -12.62 5.66 5.31
C GLU A 37 -11.23 6.31 5.47
N LYS A 38 -10.90 6.72 6.69
CA LYS A 38 -9.57 7.26 7.00
C LYS A 38 -8.49 6.21 6.80
N TRP A 39 -8.77 4.97 7.20
CA TRP A 39 -7.87 3.82 7.05
C TRP A 39 -7.53 3.61 5.58
N THR A 40 -8.55 3.48 4.74
CA THR A 40 -8.40 3.31 3.29
C THR A 40 -7.63 4.45 2.66
N THR A 41 -7.90 5.70 3.09
CA THR A 41 -7.24 6.90 2.58
C THR A 41 -5.73 6.88 2.83
N ILE A 42 -5.29 6.56 4.05
CA ILE A 42 -3.84 6.55 4.36
C ILE A 42 -3.09 5.45 3.61
N HIS A 43 -3.74 4.30 3.35
CA HIS A 43 -3.13 3.20 2.62
C HIS A 43 -3.06 3.49 1.12
N LEU A 44 -4.10 4.09 0.54
CA LEU A 44 -4.07 4.55 -0.84
C LEU A 44 -3.00 5.61 -1.07
N ALA A 45 -2.83 6.55 -0.13
CA ALA A 45 -1.76 7.54 -0.18
C ALA A 45 -0.39 6.86 -0.17
N GLN A 46 -0.17 5.93 0.76
CA GLN A 46 1.07 5.15 0.85
C GLN A 46 1.39 4.40 -0.44
N LEU A 47 0.40 3.72 -1.02
CA LEU A 47 0.57 3.00 -2.30
C LEU A 47 1.01 3.96 -3.42
N LYS A 48 0.35 5.11 -3.55
CA LYS A 48 0.69 6.12 -4.56
C LYS A 48 2.12 6.65 -4.37
N GLU A 49 2.50 6.96 -3.14
CA GLU A 49 3.83 7.49 -2.84
C GLU A 49 4.93 6.44 -3.10
N ILE A 50 4.72 5.16 -2.75
CA ILE A 50 5.64 4.06 -3.09
C ILE A 50 5.83 3.96 -4.60
N ILE A 51 4.74 4.04 -5.39
CA ILE A 51 4.79 3.97 -6.85
C ILE A 51 5.61 5.13 -7.42
N ILE A 52 5.40 6.35 -6.91
CA ILE A 52 6.12 7.56 -7.35
C ILE A 52 7.61 7.45 -7.02
N ILE A 53 7.98 7.08 -5.79
CA ILE A 53 9.39 7.00 -5.38
C ILE A 53 10.12 5.86 -6.13
N SER A 54 9.41 4.78 -6.46
CA SER A 54 10.00 3.62 -7.12
C SER A 54 10.22 3.80 -8.63
N TYR A 55 9.68 4.85 -9.26
CA TYR A 55 9.76 5.07 -10.70
C TYR A 55 10.14 6.53 -11.04
N PRO A 56 11.07 6.79 -11.98
CA PRO A 56 11.90 5.88 -12.76
C PRO A 56 13.24 5.55 -12.10
N ASN A 57 13.59 6.25 -11.02
CA ASN A 57 14.85 6.09 -10.30
C ASN A 57 14.58 5.38 -8.97
N THR A 58 14.40 4.06 -9.03
CA THR A 58 14.67 3.22 -7.86
C THR A 58 16.03 3.63 -7.30
N HIS A 59 16.14 3.82 -5.99
CA HIS A 59 17.35 3.78 -5.14
C HIS A 59 17.30 4.76 -3.95
N ASN A 60 16.17 5.43 -3.66
CA ASN A 60 16.07 6.14 -2.38
C ASN A 60 15.46 5.26 -1.27
N PHE A 61 16.23 4.26 -0.84
CA PHE A 61 15.85 3.38 0.28
C PHE A 61 15.59 4.19 1.57
N ILE A 62 16.27 5.33 1.74
CA ILE A 62 16.07 6.23 2.88
C ILE A 62 14.68 6.86 2.82
N GLU A 63 14.25 7.38 1.66
CA GLU A 63 12.91 7.93 1.47
C GLU A 63 11.83 6.85 1.64
N ILE A 64 12.02 5.65 1.08
CA ILE A 64 11.07 4.54 1.24
C ILE A 64 10.93 4.17 2.73
N LYS A 65 12.05 4.11 3.47
CA LYS A 65 12.04 3.84 4.89
C LYS A 65 11.31 4.93 5.67
N GLN A 66 11.63 6.19 5.42
CA GLN A 66 10.98 7.34 6.06
C GLN A 66 9.47 7.36 5.80
N LEU A 67 9.08 7.09 4.55
CA LEU A 67 7.68 6.97 4.15
C LEU A 67 6.98 5.88 4.94
N ASN A 68 7.58 4.69 5.02
CA ASN A 68 7.01 3.57 5.77
C ASN A 68 6.91 3.86 7.27
N ASP A 69 7.93 4.49 7.86
CA ASP A 69 7.92 4.86 9.29
C ASP A 69 6.79 5.86 9.59
N GLN A 70 6.61 6.87 8.72
CA GLN A 70 5.49 7.82 8.84
C GLN A 70 4.12 7.16 8.69
N PHE A 71 3.98 6.24 7.73
CA PHE A 71 2.76 5.48 7.53
C PHE A 71 2.43 4.62 8.75
N MET A 72 3.41 3.89 9.28
CA MET A 72 3.23 3.05 10.47
C MET A 72 2.88 3.88 11.71
N HIS A 73 3.46 5.08 11.84
CA HIS A 73 3.11 6.00 12.91
C HIS A 73 1.64 6.47 12.81
N LYS A 74 1.20 6.92 11.62
CA LYS A 74 -0.19 7.31 11.37
C LYS A 74 -1.16 6.16 11.65
N ARG A 75 -0.87 4.97 11.12
CA ARG A 75 -1.66 3.75 11.31
C ARG A 75 -1.81 3.40 12.79
N THR A 76 -0.72 3.38 13.54
CA THR A 76 -0.72 3.06 14.98
C THR A 76 -1.49 4.11 15.78
N GLY A 77 -1.33 5.39 15.44
CA GLY A 77 -2.07 6.49 16.06
C GLY A 77 -3.58 6.35 15.87
N MET A 78 -4.03 6.01 14.65
CA MET A 78 -5.43 5.79 14.34
C MET A 78 -6.05 4.63 15.12
N ILE A 79 -5.38 3.47 15.13
CA ILE A 79 -5.82 2.29 15.89
C ILE A 79 -5.91 2.63 17.38
N SER A 80 -4.89 3.30 17.91
CA SER A 80 -4.82 3.67 19.32
C SER A 80 -5.96 4.63 19.70
N ALA A 81 -6.20 5.67 18.90
CA ALA A 81 -7.27 6.64 19.13
C ALA A 81 -8.65 5.96 19.11
N PHE A 82 -8.88 5.07 18.14
CA PHE A 82 -10.15 4.34 18.04
C PHE A 82 -10.36 3.40 19.25
N LEU A 83 -9.33 2.61 19.61
CA LEU A 83 -9.38 1.72 20.77
C LEU A 83 -9.55 2.46 22.09
N GLN A 84 -8.98 3.66 22.24
CA GLN A 84 -9.20 4.51 23.41
C GLN A 84 -10.67 4.97 23.52
N GLY A 85 -11.34 5.21 22.39
CA GLY A 85 -12.78 5.48 22.34
C GLY A 85 -13.61 4.33 22.88
N ILE A 86 -13.24 3.08 22.53
CA ILE A 86 -13.95 1.87 22.96
C ILE A 86 -13.62 1.49 24.41
N LYS A 87 -12.37 1.67 24.87
CA LYS A 87 -11.91 1.29 26.21
C LYS A 87 -12.73 1.88 27.36
N LYS A 88 -13.41 3.00 27.13
CA LYS A 88 -14.28 3.65 28.13
C LYS A 88 -15.60 2.91 28.37
N LYS A 89 -15.91 1.87 27.57
CA LYS A 89 -17.17 1.13 27.60
C LYS A 89 -16.91 -0.39 27.65
N PRO A 90 -16.89 -1.01 28.85
CA PRO A 90 -16.62 -2.44 29.00
C PRO A 90 -17.56 -3.38 28.24
N SER A 91 -18.81 -2.93 27.99
CA SER A 91 -19.81 -3.66 27.20
C SER A 91 -19.39 -3.87 25.74
N LEU A 92 -18.46 -3.06 25.21
CA LEU A 92 -18.04 -3.07 23.81
C LEU A 92 -16.78 -3.92 23.56
N LYS A 93 -16.50 -4.91 24.43
CA LYS A 93 -15.35 -5.82 24.26
C LYS A 93 -15.40 -6.57 22.91
N ASN A 94 -16.60 -6.94 22.46
CA ASN A 94 -16.79 -7.61 21.17
C ASN A 94 -16.39 -6.72 19.99
N GLU A 95 -16.58 -5.40 20.08
CA GLU A 95 -16.16 -4.46 19.04
C GLU A 95 -14.63 -4.36 18.93
N VAL A 96 -13.91 -4.48 20.05
CA VAL A 96 -12.44 -4.58 20.03
C VAL A 96 -11.99 -5.84 19.31
N THR A 97 -12.67 -6.97 19.55
CA THR A 97 -12.38 -8.24 18.87
C THR A 97 -12.68 -8.15 17.38
N LEU A 98 -13.82 -7.56 17.00
CA LEU A 98 -14.21 -7.32 15.61
C LEU A 98 -13.17 -6.47 14.88
N LEU A 99 -12.79 -5.32 15.46
CA LEU A 99 -11.75 -4.46 14.88
C LEU A 99 -10.46 -5.24 14.64
N LYS A 100 -9.96 -5.95 15.66
CA LYS A 100 -8.72 -6.73 15.54
C LYS A 100 -8.80 -7.76 14.42
N HIS A 101 -9.91 -8.49 14.34
CA HIS A 101 -10.10 -9.49 13.31
C HIS A 101 -10.05 -8.89 11.90
N ILE A 102 -10.82 -7.82 11.67
CA ILE A 102 -10.84 -7.14 10.37
C ILE A 102 -9.48 -6.53 10.02
N LEU A 103 -8.77 -5.96 11.01
CA LEU A 103 -7.42 -5.43 10.79
C LEU A 103 -6.40 -6.51 10.45
N THR A 104 -6.47 -7.68 11.10
CA THR A 104 -5.60 -8.82 10.78
C THR A 104 -5.88 -9.32 9.36
N GLU A 105 -7.14 -9.51 9.00
CA GLU A 105 -7.51 -9.95 7.65
C GLU A 105 -7.09 -8.92 6.58
N HIS A 106 -7.26 -7.63 6.88
CA HIS A 106 -6.77 -6.56 6.03
C HIS A 106 -5.24 -6.65 5.84
N ASP A 107 -4.47 -6.76 6.92
CA ASP A 107 -3.00 -6.75 6.85
C ASP A 107 -2.45 -7.92 6.02
N GLU A 108 -3.02 -9.11 6.19
CA GLU A 108 -2.65 -10.30 5.41
C GLU A 108 -2.89 -10.06 3.91
N LYS A 109 -4.09 -9.61 3.53
CA LYS A 109 -4.46 -9.38 2.13
C LYS A 109 -3.73 -8.17 1.53
N PHE A 110 -3.55 -7.10 2.30
CA PHE A 110 -2.82 -5.90 1.87
C PHE A 110 -1.34 -6.20 1.62
N THR A 111 -0.71 -7.00 2.47
CA THR A 111 0.69 -7.44 2.28
C THR A 111 0.85 -8.23 0.98
N ALA A 112 -0.11 -9.09 0.65
CA ALA A 112 -0.11 -9.81 -0.61
C ALA A 112 -0.21 -8.86 -1.83
N ILE A 113 -1.10 -7.86 -1.78
CA ILE A 113 -1.23 -6.83 -2.84
C ILE A 113 0.07 -6.03 -2.99
N LEU A 114 0.66 -5.56 -1.88
CA LEU A 114 1.94 -4.84 -1.89
C LEU A 114 3.06 -5.67 -2.51
N THR A 115 3.14 -6.95 -2.16
CA THR A 115 4.16 -7.87 -2.69
C THR A 115 4.03 -8.03 -4.20
N GLN A 116 2.79 -8.13 -4.71
CA GLN A 116 2.52 -8.18 -6.15
C GLN A 116 2.98 -6.89 -6.86
N ILE A 117 2.64 -5.71 -6.29
CA ILE A 117 3.05 -4.41 -6.84
C ILE A 117 4.58 -4.30 -6.89
N LEU A 118 5.27 -4.61 -5.78
CA LEU A 118 6.73 -4.50 -5.68
C LEU A 118 7.44 -5.46 -6.65
N THR A 119 6.98 -6.71 -6.73
CA THR A 119 7.54 -7.72 -7.66
C THR A 119 7.43 -7.26 -9.12
N ARG A 120 6.31 -6.61 -9.45
CA ARG A 120 6.06 -6.08 -10.78
C ARG A 120 6.96 -4.87 -11.09
N LEU A 121 7.05 -3.91 -10.16
CA LEU A 121 7.95 -2.76 -10.30
C LEU A 121 9.40 -3.20 -10.49
N LEU A 122 9.86 -4.21 -9.75
CA LEU A 122 11.18 -4.80 -9.92
C LEU A 122 11.38 -5.41 -11.31
N THR A 123 10.37 -6.12 -11.83
CA THR A 123 10.40 -6.72 -13.16
C THR A 123 10.52 -5.65 -14.25
N GLU A 124 9.75 -4.57 -14.16
CA GLU A 124 9.81 -3.46 -15.12
C GLU A 124 11.13 -2.70 -15.04
N LEU A 125 11.67 -2.48 -13.85
CA LEU A 125 13.00 -1.90 -13.67
C LEU A 125 14.08 -2.74 -14.35
N ASN A 126 14.03 -4.07 -14.19
CA ASN A 126 14.98 -4.98 -14.81
C ASN A 126 14.92 -4.91 -16.35
N LYS A 127 13.71 -4.81 -16.92
CA LYS A 127 13.53 -4.59 -18.37
C LYS A 127 14.15 -3.28 -18.82
N LEU A 128 13.88 -2.17 -18.12
CA LEU A 128 14.47 -0.86 -18.43
C LEU A 128 15.99 -0.88 -18.37
N ASN A 129 16.57 -1.54 -17.36
CA ASN A 129 18.01 -1.72 -17.26
C ASN A 129 18.59 -2.56 -18.40
N ALA A 130 17.88 -3.60 -18.85
CA ALA A 130 18.29 -4.39 -20.01
C ALA A 130 18.26 -3.55 -21.29
N TYR A 131 17.21 -2.76 -21.52
CA TYR A 131 17.13 -1.84 -22.65
C TYR A 131 18.26 -0.81 -22.62
N ARG A 132 18.54 -0.20 -21.46
CA ARG A 132 19.65 0.76 -21.31
C ARG A 132 21.00 0.13 -21.65
N LYS A 133 21.26 -1.10 -21.19
CA LYS A 133 22.49 -1.83 -21.54
C LYS A 133 22.58 -2.09 -23.04
N ALA A 134 21.49 -2.52 -23.68
CA ALA A 134 21.44 -2.75 -25.12
C ALA A 134 21.67 -1.47 -25.92
N THR A 135 21.02 -0.36 -25.54
CA THR A 135 21.22 0.96 -26.16
C THR A 135 22.66 1.44 -26.01
N ASN A 136 23.24 1.32 -24.81
CA ASN A 136 24.64 1.69 -24.60
C ASN A 136 25.58 0.82 -25.43
N ALA A 137 25.38 -0.50 -25.48
CA ALA A 137 26.18 -1.41 -26.30
C ALA A 137 26.10 -1.04 -27.79
N TYR A 138 24.90 -0.70 -28.29
CA TYR A 138 24.70 -0.21 -29.65
C TYR A 138 25.47 1.09 -29.92
N LEU A 139 25.32 2.10 -29.05
CA LEU A 139 26.07 3.36 -29.16
C LEU A 139 27.58 3.11 -29.18
N TYR A 140 28.11 2.32 -28.25
CA TYR A 140 29.54 1.97 -28.20
C TYR A 140 30.01 1.22 -29.45
N SER A 141 29.18 0.34 -30.03
CA SER A 141 29.51 -0.34 -31.29
C SER A 141 29.56 0.62 -32.49
N GLN A 142 28.70 1.65 -32.52
CA GLN A 142 28.77 2.69 -33.55
C GLN A 142 29.99 3.60 -33.40
N TYR A 143 30.39 3.92 -32.17
CA TYR A 143 31.61 4.69 -31.91
C TYR A 143 32.90 3.91 -32.22
N THR A 144 32.90 2.58 -32.11
CA THR A 144 34.10 1.75 -32.34
C THR A 144 34.23 1.23 -33.77
N LEU A 145 33.16 1.17 -34.57
CA LEU A 145 33.19 0.76 -35.98
C LEU A 145 33.30 1.93 -36.99
N GLY A 146 33.30 3.18 -36.50
CA GLY A 146 33.43 4.40 -37.31
C GLY A 146 34.77 5.11 -37.13
N GLY A 147 35.88 4.36 -37.09
CA GLY A 147 37.25 4.87 -37.11
C GLY A 147 37.96 4.49 -38.41
#